data_AF-A0A2V4DDJ8-F1
#
_entry.id   AF-A0A2V4DDJ8-F1
#
_cell.length_a   1.000
_cell.length_b   1.000
_cell.length_c   1.000
_cell.angle_alpha   90.00
_cell.angle_beta   90.00
_cell.angle_gamma   90.00
#
_symmetry.space_group_name_H-M   'P 1'
#
loop_
_entity.id
_entity.type
_entity.pdbx_description
1 polymer ?
#
loop_
_entity_poly.entity_id
_entity_poly.type
_entity_poly.pdbx_seq_one_letter_code
_entity_poly.pdbx_strand_id
1 'polypeptide(L)'
;MCARCGVEHGYCTADEAPQLYDDATVRARLTLIGGRYAPVLWLIIGWVLWTMFFSTLPLWGKASLVILVIATLAVPVMHLLGGAKFQAQLRRLTPK
;
A
#
# COMPACT_ATOMS: atom_id res chain seq x y z
N MET A 1 -18.85 16.48 -10.45
CA MET A 1 -19.44 15.11 -10.47
C MET A 1 -18.29 14.11 -10.63
N CYS A 2 -18.31 12.96 -9.94
CA CYS A 2 -17.31 11.90 -10.15
C CYS A 2 -17.53 11.25 -11.52
N ALA A 3 -16.45 10.94 -12.26
CA ALA A 3 -16.53 10.32 -13.59
C ALA A 3 -17.38 9.03 -13.59
N ARG A 4 -17.30 8.23 -12.51
CA ARG A 4 -18.13 7.04 -12.31
C ARG A 4 -19.63 7.35 -12.20
N CYS A 5 -19.99 8.41 -11.48
CA CYS A 5 -21.39 8.82 -11.35
C CYS A 5 -21.97 9.29 -12.69
N GLY A 6 -21.13 9.87 -13.56
CA GLY A 6 -21.50 10.24 -14.93
C GLY A 6 -21.86 9.03 -15.78
N VAL A 7 -21.07 7.95 -15.68
CA VAL A 7 -21.35 6.69 -16.40
C VAL A 7 -22.58 5.97 -15.83
N GLU A 8 -22.70 5.88 -14.51
CA GLU A 8 -23.85 5.22 -13.85
C GLU A 8 -25.19 5.92 -14.13
N HIS A 9 -25.18 7.25 -14.33
CA HIS A 9 -26.38 8.03 -14.66
C HIS A 9 -26.56 8.25 -16.18
N GLY A 10 -25.72 7.64 -17.02
CA GLY A 10 -25.84 7.73 -18.48
C GLY A 10 -25.46 9.08 -19.09
N TYR A 11 -24.75 9.94 -18.35
CA TYR A 11 -24.25 11.23 -18.83
C TYR A 11 -22.97 11.12 -19.67
N CYS A 12 -22.24 10.01 -19.58
CA CYS A 12 -21.09 9.68 -20.43
C CYS A 12 -20.95 8.16 -20.60
N THR A 13 -20.35 7.71 -21.70
CA THR A 13 -20.10 6.28 -21.95
C THR A 13 -18.80 5.82 -21.28
N ALA A 14 -18.62 4.51 -21.10
CA ALA A 14 -17.39 3.96 -20.53
C ALA A 14 -16.14 4.32 -21.35
N ASP A 15 -16.30 4.50 -22.67
CA ASP A 15 -15.25 4.95 -23.60
C ASP A 15 -14.86 6.42 -23.40
N GLU A 16 -15.79 7.26 -22.91
CA GLU A 16 -15.56 8.67 -22.58
C GLU A 16 -14.92 8.84 -21.18
N ALA A 17 -14.84 7.77 -20.38
CA ALA A 17 -14.19 7.74 -19.07
C ALA A 17 -13.09 6.66 -18.98
N PRO A 18 -12.09 6.66 -19.89
CA PRO A 18 -11.10 5.57 -20.00
C PRO A 18 -10.24 5.44 -18.72
N GLN A 19 -10.04 6.53 -17.98
CA GLN A 19 -9.31 6.55 -16.70
C GLN A 19 -9.93 5.70 -15.57
N LEU A 20 -11.17 5.22 -15.75
CA LEU A 20 -11.89 4.39 -14.79
C LEU A 20 -11.91 2.90 -15.19
N TYR A 21 -11.89 2.61 -16.49
CA TYR A 21 -12.07 1.25 -17.05
C TYR A 21 -10.84 0.71 -17.79
N ASP A 22 -9.80 1.51 -18.01
CA ASP A 22 -8.52 1.03 -18.55
C ASP A 22 -7.80 0.16 -17.51
N ASP A 23 -7.73 -1.14 -17.78
CA ASP A 23 -7.07 -2.14 -16.94
C ASP A 23 -5.59 -1.79 -16.67
N ALA A 24 -4.91 -1.13 -17.61
CA ALA A 24 -3.53 -0.72 -17.42
C ALA A 24 -3.41 0.35 -16.32
N THR A 25 -4.29 1.35 -16.33
CA THR A 25 -4.37 2.41 -15.31
C THR A 25 -4.80 1.85 -13.95
N VAL A 26 -5.78 0.95 -13.91
CA VAL A 26 -6.22 0.28 -12.67
C VAL A 26 -5.08 -0.53 -12.07
N ARG A 27 -4.40 -1.34 -12.89
CA ARG A 27 -3.25 -2.16 -12.45
C ARG A 27 -2.10 -1.27 -11.97
N ALA A 28 -1.78 -0.18 -12.66
CA ALA A 28 -0.73 0.75 -12.25
C ALA A 28 -1.01 1.38 -10.87
N ARG A 29 -2.26 1.74 -10.57
CA ARG A 29 -2.67 2.24 -9.23
C ARG A 29 -2.53 1.16 -8.17
N LEU A 30 -2.97 -0.07 -8.46
CA LEU A 30 -2.85 -1.20 -7.54
C LEU A 30 -1.38 -1.53 -7.23
N THR A 31 -0.49 -1.51 -8.23
CA THR A 31 0.94 -1.77 -7.99
C THR A 31 1.59 -0.68 -7.14
N LEU A 32 1.20 0.59 -7.33
CA LEU A 32 1.67 1.72 -6.51
C LEU A 32 1.20 1.63 -5.06
N ILE A 33 -0.07 1.30 -4.85
CA ILE A 33 -0.65 1.07 -3.51
C ILE A 33 0.01 -0.14 -2.86
N GLY A 34 0.11 -1.26 -3.60
CA GLY A 34 0.73 -2.50 -3.16
C GLY A 34 2.18 -2.29 -2.71
N GLY A 35 2.99 -1.59 -3.50
CA GLY A 35 4.38 -1.28 -3.15
C GLY A 35 4.52 -0.44 -1.87
N ARG A 36 3.53 0.42 -1.57
CA ARG A 36 3.53 1.27 -0.36
C ARG A 36 3.11 0.52 0.90
N TYR A 37 2.16 -0.41 0.79
CA TYR A 37 1.64 -1.17 1.94
C TYR A 37 2.30 -2.54 2.14
N ALA A 38 3.05 -3.05 1.16
CA ALA A 38 3.78 -4.30 1.27
C ALA A 38 4.73 -4.36 2.50
N PRO A 39 5.48 -3.31 2.87
CA PRO A 39 6.31 -3.34 4.08
C PRO A 39 5.50 -3.48 5.38
N VAL A 40 4.30 -2.88 5.43
CA VAL A 40 3.39 -3.01 6.58
C VAL A 40 2.86 -4.44 6.68
N LEU A 41 2.47 -5.03 5.54
CA LEU A 41 2.02 -6.41 5.49
C LEU A 41 3.12 -7.39 5.92
N TRP A 42 4.36 -7.18 5.46
CA TRP A 42 5.52 -7.95 5.89
C TRP A 42 5.81 -7.81 7.40
N LEU A 43 5.63 -6.62 7.97
CA LEU A 43 5.74 -6.45 9.43
C LEU A 43 4.68 -7.25 10.18
N ILE A 44 3.41 -7.22 9.74
CA ILE A 44 2.33 -7.98 10.39
C ILE A 44 2.65 -9.47 10.36
N ILE A 45 3.07 -9.99 9.20
CA ILE A 45 3.52 -11.38 9.04
C ILE A 45 4.69 -11.68 9.98
N GLY A 46 5.69 -10.79 10.03
CA GLY A 46 6.85 -10.92 10.91
C GLY A 46 6.46 -11.01 12.40
N TRP A 47 5.52 -10.17 12.85
CA TRP A 47 4.97 -10.24 14.20
C TRP A 47 4.24 -11.55 14.48
N VAL A 48 3.40 -12.03 13.56
CA VAL A 48 2.71 -13.31 13.71
C VAL A 48 3.71 -14.46 13.81
N LEU A 49 4.67 -14.56 12.88
CA LEU A 49 5.69 -15.61 12.91
C LEU A 49 6.54 -15.53 14.18
N TRP A 50 6.91 -14.33 14.61
CA TRP A 50 7.69 -14.15 15.82
C TRP A 50 6.94 -14.67 17.06
N THR A 51 5.66 -14.33 17.21
CA THR A 51 4.85 -14.83 18.34
C THR A 51 4.67 -16.35 18.33
N MET A 52 4.55 -16.96 17.14
CA MET A 52 4.37 -18.41 17.00
C MET A 52 5.64 -19.22 17.27
N PHE A 53 6.80 -18.78 16.77
CA PHE A 53 8.02 -19.60 16.76
C PHE A 53 9.11 -19.13 17.73
N PHE A 54 9.24 -17.82 17.94
CA PHE A 54 10.38 -17.25 18.65
C PHE A 54 10.07 -16.88 20.11
N SER A 55 8.79 -16.87 20.50
CA SER A 55 8.35 -16.58 21.88
C SER A 55 8.88 -17.59 22.90
N THR A 56 9.13 -18.84 22.49
CA THR A 56 9.57 -19.93 23.36
C THR A 56 11.09 -19.98 23.59
N LEU A 57 11.90 -19.21 22.86
CA LEU A 57 13.37 -19.24 22.97
C LEU A 57 13.91 -18.08 23.83
N PRO A 58 14.57 -18.35 24.98
CA PRO A 58 14.88 -17.32 25.97
C PRO A 58 15.92 -16.27 25.53
N LEU A 59 16.90 -16.64 24.68
CA LEU A 59 17.92 -15.70 24.18
C LEU A 59 17.55 -15.11 22.81
N TRP A 60 17.22 -16.00 21.86
CA TRP A 60 16.90 -15.62 20.48
C TRP A 60 15.58 -14.87 20.35
N GLY A 61 14.60 -15.15 21.21
CA GLY A 61 13.34 -14.41 21.27
C GLY A 61 13.57 -12.94 21.62
N LYS A 62 14.35 -12.65 22.67
CA LYS A 62 14.63 -11.26 23.09
C LYS A 62 15.41 -10.46 22.05
N ALA A 63 16.45 -11.07 21.46
CA ALA A 63 17.25 -10.40 20.43
C ALA A 63 16.43 -10.09 19.16
N SER A 64 15.63 -11.05 18.70
CA SER A 64 14.76 -10.85 17.54
C SER A 64 13.61 -9.87 17.81
N LEU A 65 13.11 -9.80 19.04
CA LEU A 65 12.11 -8.79 19.45
C LEU A 65 12.65 -7.37 19.28
N VAL A 66 13.89 -7.11 19.70
CA VAL A 66 14.52 -5.78 19.55
C VAL A 66 14.59 -5.39 18.08
N ILE A 67 15.02 -6.31 17.21
CA ILE A 67 15.08 -6.07 15.75
C ILE A 67 13.68 -5.80 15.19
N LEU A 68 12.68 -6.56 15.62
CA LEU A 68 11.28 -6.43 15.18
C LEU A 68 10.68 -5.07 15.58
N VAL A 69 11.01 -4.59 16.79
CA VAL A 69 10.63 -3.26 17.28
C VAL A 69 11.29 -2.16 16.44
N ILE A 70 12.59 -2.28 16.14
CA ILE A 70 13.30 -1.34 15.27
C ILE A 70 12.67 -1.31 13.87
N ALA A 71 12.37 -2.48 13.29
CA ALA A 71 11.70 -2.57 12.01
C ALA A 71 10.30 -1.93 12.04
N THR A 72 9.57 -2.11 13.14
CA THR A 72 8.25 -1.50 13.36
C THR A 72 8.34 0.03 13.42
N LEU A 73 9.41 0.59 13.99
CA LEU A 73 9.69 2.03 14.01
C LEU A 73 10.16 2.56 12.65
N ALA A 74 10.90 1.76 11.87
CA ALA A 74 11.43 2.18 10.57
C ALA A 74 10.33 2.31 9.50
N VAL A 75 9.30 1.46 9.53
CA VAL A 75 8.22 1.48 8.54
C VAL A 75 7.39 2.78 8.51
N PRO A 76 6.91 3.36 9.63
CA PRO A 76 6.21 4.65 9.59
C PRO A 76 7.11 5.78 9.10
N VAL A 77 8.41 5.77 9.45
CA VAL A 77 9.37 6.76 8.93
C VAL A 77 9.47 6.70 7.41
N MET A 78 9.65 5.51 6.85
CA MET A 78 9.67 5.33 5.38
C MET A 78 8.34 5.70 4.74
N HIS A 79 7.22 5.41 5.40
CA HIS A 79 5.89 5.76 4.91
C HIS A 79 5.70 7.28 4.82
N LEU A 80 6.15 8.03 5.82
CA LEU A 80 6.10 9.49 5.84
C LEU A 80 7.00 10.11 4.76
N LEU A 81 8.27 9.67 4.66
CA LEU A 81 9.22 10.19 3.66
C LEU A 81 8.76 9.90 2.21
N GLY A 82 8.13 8.76 1.96
CA GLY A 82 7.61 8.40 0.65
C GLY A 82 6.29 9.08 0.27
N GLY A 83 5.65 9.85 1.17
CA GLY A 83 4.31 10.41 0.97
C GLY A 83 4.19 11.36 -0.22
N ALA A 84 5.13 12.29 -0.36
CA ALA A 84 5.14 13.27 -1.45
C ALA A 84 5.32 12.61 -2.84
N LYS A 85 6.23 11.64 -2.94
CA LYS A 85 6.47 10.86 -4.16
C LYS A 85 5.23 10.05 -4.56
N PHE A 86 4.58 9.41 -3.59
CA PHE A 86 3.36 8.64 -3.83
C PHE A 86 2.22 9.52 -4.36
N GLN A 87 1.98 10.67 -3.74
CA GLN A 87 0.95 11.61 -4.20
C GLN A 87 1.23 12.15 -5.60
N ALA A 88 2.50 12.42 -5.93
CA ALA A 88 2.89 12.85 -7.26
C ALA A 88 2.65 11.76 -8.32
N GLN A 89 2.98 10.50 -8.02
CA GLN A 89 2.74 9.36 -8.92
C GLN A 89 1.24 9.05 -9.08
N LEU A 90 0.46 9.18 -8.00
CA LEU A 90 -0.98 8.98 -8.04
C LEU A 90 -1.67 10.05 -8.90
N ARG A 91 -1.27 11.33 -8.77
CA ARG A 91 -1.77 12.42 -9.63
C ARG A 91 -1.45 12.23 -11.10
N ARG A 92 -0.30 11.62 -11.44
CA ARG A 92 0.04 11.28 -12.84
C ARG A 92 -0.88 10.22 -13.43
N LEU A 93 -1.39 9.30 -12.61
CA LEU A 93 -2.29 8.22 -13.02
C LEU A 93 -3.78 8.58 -12.94
N THR A 94 -4.09 9.81 -12.52
CA THR A 94 -5.45 10.36 -12.48
C THR A 94 -5.44 11.71 -13.18
N PRO A 95 -5.32 11.74 -14.53
CA PRO A 95 -5.50 12.97 -15.28
C PRO A 95 -6.92 13.50 -15.05
N LYS A 96 -7.06 14.81 -14.88
CA LYS A 96 -8.35 15.48 -14.63
C LYS A 96 -9.31 15.29 -15.80
#